data_AF-A0A5J9WRD8-F1
#
_entry.id   AF-A0A5J9WRD8-F1
#
_cell.length_a   1.000
_cell.length_b   1.000
_cell.length_c   1.000
_cell.angle_alpha   90.00
_cell.angle_beta   90.00
_cell.angle_gamma   90.00
#
_symmetry.space_group_name_H-M   'P 1'
#
loop_
_entity.id
_entity.type
_entity.pdbx_description
1 polymer ?
#
loop_
_entity_poly.entity_id
_entity_poly.type
_entity_poly.pdbx_seq_one_letter_code
_entity_poly.pdbx_strand_id
1 'polypeptide(L)'
;MLRRPPAAWRSAHNQAHLDARAHRRASPQAYRRSARVKTHLQGIRHGLPATSGTAAAAKTQAPTCTTIHDLGGDLILEILLRLPSLSSLIRAAVSCRAFLAAVRSSPAFRRRFRALHPPPLLSFFFESIGKDIPSFSPIRRRSDPDLAAAVRGADVFLTRLPYHDEASTGWKIAECSGGYLLLLNGDTEQIAVYNPLTRALDLFSVPPDEIADGHRGNFSVQNCFVLSSGEAPGSFRVVCCCLDNSRVRAAVFSSGTREWQILPWSPPAPGQPSDKGHWLLAGKQANGNLHLAHVERAYKVVLDTLTLQFSFIDLPEHLKGKGSLYMTGETKNGKLCIVSVVGFTLHIWFRVADTDGVEKWVVDKVIPLKHEVLQATETAPDDPGQLKVWAVLDGVVYFSALIRGQPSSPRWFLSFCLETRKLEKLFYRTFDNGVYPYIMAWPSSLWEVENVIPLEHEVFQATETSPDDDDYLKMWAVLDGVVFCSPVRFGDPSSPTWFLSFCLETRNLEKLFYRTFDNCVYPYIMAWPPSLVCNCVSS
;
A
#
# COMPACT_ATOMS: atom_id res chain seq x y z
N MET A 1 -23.60 -37.26 5.42
CA MET A 1 -23.12 -36.78 4.12
C MET A 1 -22.95 -35.27 4.21
N LEU A 2 -21.79 -34.81 4.69
CA LEU A 2 -21.43 -33.39 4.74
C LEU A 2 -20.95 -32.99 3.34
N ARG A 3 -21.69 -32.10 2.67
CA ARG A 3 -21.28 -31.50 1.40
C ARG A 3 -20.04 -30.63 1.66
N ARG A 4 -18.94 -30.89 0.96
CA ARG A 4 -17.76 -30.01 0.94
C ARG A 4 -18.15 -28.65 0.33
N PRO A 5 -17.78 -27.50 0.95
CA PRO A 5 -17.96 -26.16 0.38
C PRO A 5 -16.99 -25.87 -0.80
N PRO A 6 -17.20 -24.79 -1.59
CA PRO A 6 -16.60 -24.64 -2.92
C PRO A 6 -15.12 -24.19 -2.90
N ALA A 7 -14.33 -24.70 -3.84
CA ALA A 7 -12.92 -24.36 -4.07
C ALA A 7 -12.62 -22.91 -4.53
N ALA A 8 -13.62 -22.01 -4.53
CA ALA A 8 -13.54 -20.69 -5.17
C ALA A 8 -12.60 -19.70 -4.45
N TRP A 9 -12.61 -19.68 -3.11
CA TRP A 9 -11.72 -18.82 -2.31
C TRP A 9 -10.23 -19.23 -2.44
N ARG A 10 -9.98 -20.54 -2.58
CA ARG A 10 -8.64 -21.08 -2.88
C ARG A 10 -8.19 -20.82 -4.31
N SER A 11 -9.11 -20.60 -5.27
CA SER A 11 -8.76 -20.28 -6.67
C SER A 11 -8.44 -18.80 -6.87
N ALA A 12 -9.14 -17.88 -6.17
CA ALA A 12 -8.80 -16.46 -6.16
C ALA A 12 -7.34 -16.22 -5.71
N HIS A 13 -6.86 -17.07 -4.79
CA HIS A 13 -5.48 -17.13 -4.30
C HIS A 13 -4.41 -17.37 -5.39
N ASN A 14 -4.75 -18.03 -6.51
CA ASN A 14 -3.80 -18.38 -7.58
C ASN A 14 -3.84 -17.41 -8.79
N GLN A 15 -4.87 -16.57 -8.90
CA GLN A 15 -5.10 -15.74 -10.09
C GLN A 15 -4.14 -14.54 -10.17
N ALA A 16 -3.66 -14.01 -9.04
CA ALA A 16 -2.62 -12.97 -9.00
C ALA A 16 -1.32 -13.37 -9.74
N HIS A 17 -1.07 -14.66 -9.93
CA HIS A 17 0.12 -15.19 -10.61
C HIS A 17 -0.01 -15.25 -12.15
N LEU A 18 -1.22 -15.26 -12.73
CA LEU A 18 -1.43 -15.48 -14.17
C LEU A 18 -1.31 -14.20 -15.01
N ASP A 19 -1.68 -13.05 -14.45
CA ASP A 19 -1.63 -11.75 -15.14
C ASP A 19 -0.19 -11.31 -15.47
N ALA A 20 0.81 -11.86 -14.76
CA ALA A 20 2.23 -11.61 -15.01
C ALA A 20 2.78 -12.30 -16.28
N ARG A 21 2.07 -13.28 -16.88
CA ARG A 21 2.59 -14.07 -18.03
C ARG A 21 2.16 -13.55 -19.39
N ALA A 22 1.09 -12.74 -19.49
CA ALA A 22 0.57 -12.21 -20.75
C ALA A 22 1.46 -11.10 -21.39
N HIS A 23 2.49 -10.63 -20.68
CA HIS A 23 3.34 -9.49 -21.02
C HIS A 23 4.32 -9.66 -22.20
N ARG A 24 4.30 -10.78 -22.94
CA ARG A 24 5.45 -11.18 -23.79
C ARG A 24 5.42 -10.80 -25.27
N ARG A 25 4.35 -10.24 -25.84
CA ARG A 25 4.28 -10.02 -27.30
C ARG A 25 3.49 -8.77 -27.70
N ALA A 26 4.19 -7.69 -28.07
CA ALA A 26 3.86 -6.83 -29.21
C ALA A 26 4.82 -5.61 -29.27
N SER A 27 5.32 -5.32 -30.47
CA SER A 27 6.11 -4.15 -30.86
C SER A 27 5.62 -3.73 -32.24
N PRO A 28 5.52 -2.43 -32.58
CA PRO A 28 6.18 -1.98 -33.82
C PRO A 28 6.63 -0.50 -33.83
N GLN A 29 7.23 -0.16 -34.99
CA GLN A 29 8.26 0.82 -35.28
C GLN A 29 7.78 2.23 -35.75
N ALA A 30 8.67 3.20 -35.51
CA ALA A 30 9.15 4.32 -36.34
C ALA A 30 8.20 5.29 -37.08
N TYR A 31 8.34 6.59 -36.81
CA TYR A 31 8.44 7.63 -37.87
C TYR A 31 9.21 8.89 -37.44
N ARG A 32 9.69 9.64 -38.45
CA ARG A 32 10.75 10.66 -38.44
C ARG A 32 10.30 12.12 -38.20
N ARG A 33 11.34 12.89 -37.90
CA ARG A 33 11.55 14.31 -37.57
C ARG A 33 10.95 15.39 -38.48
N SER A 34 10.71 16.54 -37.84
CA SER A 34 10.77 17.94 -38.31
C SER A 34 10.96 18.80 -37.04
N ALA A 35 11.50 20.02 -36.95
CA ALA A 35 12.50 20.86 -37.63
C ALA A 35 12.59 22.13 -36.73
N ARG A 36 13.73 22.84 -36.79
CA ARG A 36 14.14 23.95 -35.90
C ARG A 36 13.19 25.15 -35.86
N VAL A 37 13.18 25.90 -34.73
CA VAL A 37 13.39 27.37 -34.72
C VAL A 37 14.12 27.78 -33.42
N LYS A 38 15.13 28.65 -33.56
CA LYS A 38 15.87 29.35 -32.50
C LYS A 38 15.16 30.68 -32.16
N THR A 39 15.21 31.12 -30.91
CA THR A 39 15.18 32.56 -30.60
C THR A 39 15.88 32.88 -29.28
N HIS A 40 16.31 34.14 -29.24
CA HIS A 40 17.44 34.71 -28.50
C HIS A 40 17.04 35.25 -27.12
N LEU A 41 18.04 35.27 -26.23
CA LEU A 41 18.11 36.02 -24.97
C LEU A 41 18.23 37.54 -25.18
N GLN A 42 17.63 38.31 -24.27
CA GLN A 42 18.04 39.60 -23.66
C GLN A 42 16.89 39.97 -22.69
N GLY A 43 17.03 40.35 -21.42
CA GLY A 43 18.07 41.10 -20.71
C GLY A 43 17.53 42.50 -20.42
N ILE A 44 17.37 42.90 -19.14
CA ILE A 44 17.65 44.24 -18.54
C ILE A 44 16.99 44.37 -17.14
N ARG A 45 17.77 44.98 -16.22
CA ARG A 45 17.49 45.33 -14.81
C ARG A 45 16.96 46.77 -14.68
N HIS A 46 16.23 47.07 -13.60
CA HIS A 46 16.57 48.02 -12.50
C HIS A 46 15.33 48.71 -11.85
N GLY A 47 15.42 48.93 -10.53
CA GLY A 47 14.96 50.19 -9.91
C GLY A 47 13.85 50.10 -8.86
N LEU A 48 14.22 50.22 -7.57
CA LEU A 48 13.36 50.63 -6.44
C LEU A 48 13.46 52.17 -6.26
N PRO A 49 12.48 52.80 -5.58
CA PRO A 49 12.82 53.47 -4.33
C PRO A 49 11.72 53.43 -3.23
N ALA A 50 12.18 53.72 -2.01
CA ALA A 50 11.44 53.81 -0.75
C ALA A 50 10.84 55.21 -0.51
N THR A 51 9.80 55.30 0.34
CA THR A 51 9.39 56.54 1.02
C THR A 51 8.96 56.26 2.46
N SER A 52 9.29 57.23 3.32
CA SER A 52 9.18 57.28 4.77
C SER A 52 7.98 58.12 5.22
N GLY A 53 7.41 57.80 6.40
CA GLY A 53 6.40 58.61 7.07
C GLY A 53 6.29 58.31 8.57
N THR A 54 6.67 59.28 9.40
CA THR A 54 6.43 59.50 10.85
C THR A 54 4.98 59.98 11.10
N ALA A 55 4.37 60.07 12.29
CA ALA A 55 4.49 59.54 13.65
C ALA A 55 3.19 59.96 14.40
N ALA A 56 2.66 59.14 15.33
CA ALA A 56 1.78 59.64 16.41
C ALA A 56 1.77 58.68 17.62
N ALA A 57 2.21 59.19 18.77
CA ALA A 57 2.33 58.45 20.03
C ALA A 57 0.99 58.36 20.77
N ALA A 58 0.40 57.16 20.80
CA ALA A 58 -0.69 56.81 21.70
C ALA A 58 -0.11 56.14 22.96
N LYS A 59 -0.64 56.50 24.13
CA LYS A 59 -0.26 55.95 25.45
C LYS A 59 -0.38 54.42 25.45
N THR A 60 0.76 53.73 25.51
CA THR A 60 0.81 52.26 25.58
C THR A 60 0.36 51.78 26.95
N GLN A 61 -0.87 51.30 27.02
CA GLN A 61 -1.31 50.38 28.09
C GLN A 61 -0.37 49.18 28.06
N ALA A 62 0.27 48.83 29.18
CA ALA A 62 1.15 47.66 29.23
C ALA A 62 0.35 46.45 28.74
N PRO A 63 0.82 45.71 27.71
CA PRO A 63 0.04 44.63 27.14
C PRO A 63 -0.20 43.59 28.23
N THR A 64 -1.46 43.34 28.54
CA THR A 64 -1.85 42.16 29.32
C THR A 64 -1.17 40.96 28.66
N CYS A 65 -0.38 40.21 29.42
CA CYS A 65 0.34 39.05 28.89
C CYS A 65 -0.71 38.01 28.45
N THR A 66 -1.07 38.02 27.17
CA THR A 66 -1.93 37.01 26.56
C THR A 66 -1.08 35.78 26.28
N THR A 67 -1.41 34.70 26.97
CA THR A 67 -0.82 33.39 26.75
C THR A 67 -1.59 32.64 25.67
N ILE A 68 -1.02 31.56 25.15
CA ILE A 68 -1.68 30.73 24.14
C ILE A 68 -2.97 30.06 24.67
N HIS A 69 -3.16 30.05 26.00
CA HIS A 69 -4.36 29.56 26.68
C HIS A 69 -5.52 30.56 26.64
N ASP A 70 -5.27 31.82 26.30
CA ASP A 70 -6.29 32.86 26.17
C ASP A 70 -6.95 32.88 24.77
N LEU A 71 -6.45 32.06 23.83
CA LEU A 71 -7.01 31.90 22.50
C LEU A 71 -8.26 31.00 22.54
N GLY A 72 -9.34 31.46 21.90
CA GLY A 72 -10.52 30.62 21.66
C GLY A 72 -10.20 29.40 20.80
N GLY A 73 -10.99 28.32 20.95
CA GLY A 73 -10.78 27.06 20.23
C GLY A 73 -10.68 27.21 18.71
N ASP A 74 -11.47 28.09 18.11
CA ASP A 74 -11.45 28.33 16.67
C ASP A 74 -10.12 28.92 16.18
N LEU A 75 -9.54 29.87 16.92
CA LEU A 75 -8.23 30.45 16.59
C LEU A 75 -7.10 29.43 16.76
N ILE A 76 -7.17 28.57 17.79
CA ILE A 76 -6.22 27.45 17.97
C ILE A 76 -6.28 26.53 16.74
N LEU A 77 -7.48 26.15 16.30
CA LEU A 77 -7.64 25.29 15.12
C LEU A 77 -7.12 25.97 13.85
N GLU A 78 -7.32 27.27 13.67
CA GLU A 78 -6.75 28.00 12.53
C GLU A 78 -5.22 28.03 12.54
N ILE A 79 -4.60 28.18 13.71
CA ILE A 79 -3.14 28.10 13.86
C ILE A 79 -2.65 26.69 13.53
N LEU A 80 -3.28 25.67 14.10
CA LEU A 80 -2.92 24.27 13.88
C LEU A 80 -3.10 23.84 12.41
N LEU A 81 -4.06 24.41 11.68
CA LEU A 81 -4.25 24.14 10.24
C LEU A 81 -3.04 24.57 9.39
N ARG A 82 -2.30 25.59 9.84
CA ARG A 82 -1.12 26.12 9.13
C ARG A 82 0.13 25.27 9.35
N LEU A 83 0.11 24.28 10.24
CA LEU A 83 1.24 23.37 10.43
C LEU A 83 1.49 22.57 9.15
N PRO A 84 2.75 22.35 8.75
CA PRO A 84 3.09 21.85 7.41
C PRO A 84 2.89 20.35 7.22
N SER A 85 2.66 19.58 8.30
CA SER A 85 2.58 18.12 8.24
C SER A 85 1.79 17.53 9.40
N LEU A 86 1.28 16.30 9.19
CA LEU A 86 0.62 15.52 10.24
C LEU A 86 1.53 15.32 11.47
N SER A 87 2.82 15.07 11.27
CA SER A 87 3.77 14.91 12.37
C SER A 87 3.94 16.18 13.21
N SER A 88 3.97 17.35 12.55
CA SER A 88 3.99 18.66 13.23
C SER A 88 2.70 18.89 14.03
N LEU A 89 1.56 18.52 13.45
CA LEU A 89 0.26 18.58 14.14
C LEU A 89 0.24 17.68 15.37
N ILE A 90 0.72 16.44 15.27
CA ILE A 90 0.78 15.51 16.40
C ILE A 90 1.62 16.11 17.52
N ARG A 91 2.84 16.59 17.21
CA ARG A 91 3.72 17.23 18.19
C ARG A 91 3.08 18.43 18.87
N ALA A 92 2.42 19.29 18.11
CA ALA A 92 1.72 20.45 18.66
C ALA A 92 0.49 20.06 19.49
N ALA A 93 -0.27 19.05 19.06
CA ALA A 93 -1.45 18.60 19.79
C ALA A 93 -1.06 17.95 21.12
N VAL A 94 -0.06 17.07 21.15
CA VAL A 94 0.32 16.35 22.38
C VAL A 94 1.07 17.23 23.39
N SER A 95 1.61 18.38 22.99
CA SER A 95 2.27 19.31 23.91
C SER A 95 1.29 20.08 24.79
N CYS A 96 0.01 20.15 24.42
CA CYS A 96 -1.01 20.90 25.14
C CYS A 96 -2.36 20.19 25.14
N ARG A 97 -2.90 19.88 26.32
CA ARG A 97 -4.21 19.20 26.46
C ARG A 97 -5.35 19.96 25.77
N ALA A 98 -5.34 21.29 25.80
CA ALA A 98 -6.35 22.11 25.11
C ALA A 98 -6.26 21.97 23.57
N PHE A 99 -5.05 21.87 23.02
CA PHE A 99 -4.85 21.68 21.59
C PHE A 99 -5.27 20.27 21.17
N LEU A 100 -4.86 19.27 21.94
CA LEU A 100 -5.29 17.89 21.75
C LEU A 100 -6.82 17.78 21.79
N ALA A 101 -7.46 18.41 22.78
CA ALA A 101 -8.91 18.42 22.92
C ALA A 101 -9.59 19.12 21.73
N ALA A 102 -9.10 20.29 21.30
CA ALA A 102 -9.64 21.02 20.15
C ALA A 102 -9.56 20.19 18.85
N VAL A 103 -8.42 19.53 18.60
CA VAL A 103 -8.22 18.68 17.43
C VAL A 103 -9.16 17.47 17.47
N ARG A 104 -9.28 16.81 18.62
CA ARG A 104 -10.16 15.64 18.81
C ARG A 104 -11.63 15.99 18.64
N SER A 105 -12.07 17.13 19.20
CA SER A 105 -13.48 17.54 19.20
C SER A 105 -13.96 18.11 17.87
N SER A 106 -13.07 18.41 16.91
CA SER A 106 -13.43 19.01 15.63
C SER A 106 -13.20 18.07 14.43
N PRO A 107 -14.20 17.29 14.00
CA PRO A 107 -14.17 16.53 12.75
C PRO A 107 -13.91 17.42 11.52
N ALA A 108 -14.49 18.62 11.50
CA ALA A 108 -14.33 19.58 10.41
C ALA A 108 -12.86 20.03 10.26
N PHE A 109 -12.17 20.32 11.37
CA PHE A 109 -10.73 20.61 11.36
C PHE A 109 -9.95 19.43 10.77
N ARG A 110 -10.18 18.21 11.26
CA ARG A 110 -9.46 17.01 10.80
C ARG A 110 -9.65 16.77 9.30
N ARG A 111 -10.88 16.93 8.78
CA ARG A 111 -11.16 16.86 7.33
C ARG A 111 -10.40 17.93 6.55
N ARG A 112 -10.44 19.19 7.01
CA ARG A 112 -9.71 20.30 6.36
C ARG A 112 -8.20 20.09 6.38
N PHE A 113 -7.64 19.67 7.51
CA PHE A 113 -6.21 19.39 7.62
C PHE A 113 -5.79 18.30 6.64
N ARG A 114 -6.55 17.19 6.53
CA ARG A 114 -6.27 16.13 5.54
C ARG A 114 -6.33 16.60 4.10
N ALA A 115 -7.31 17.44 3.77
CA ALA A 115 -7.43 18.01 2.43
C ALA A 115 -6.23 18.91 2.08
N LEU A 116 -5.65 19.60 3.06
CA LEU A 116 -4.46 20.44 2.87
C LEU A 116 -3.16 19.63 2.87
N HIS A 117 -3.09 18.61 3.73
CA HIS A 117 -1.90 17.84 4.06
C HIS A 117 -2.13 16.35 3.78
N PRO A 118 -1.68 15.88 2.61
CA PRO A 118 -1.73 14.47 2.26
C PRO A 118 -1.07 13.60 3.33
N PRO A 119 -1.61 12.41 3.64
CA PRO A 119 -0.98 11.55 4.61
C PRO A 119 0.37 11.05 4.08
N PRO A 120 1.42 10.99 4.93
CA PRO A 120 2.76 10.68 4.48
C PRO A 120 2.87 9.20 4.08
N LEU A 121 3.49 8.95 2.92
CA LEU A 121 3.95 7.62 2.55
C LEU A 121 5.14 7.22 3.44
N LEU A 122 5.00 6.14 4.21
CA LEU A 122 6.06 5.66 5.09
C LEU A 122 6.94 4.62 4.42
N SER A 123 6.33 3.74 3.63
CA SER A 123 6.99 2.52 3.16
C SER A 123 6.19 1.83 2.06
N PHE A 124 6.68 0.66 1.66
CA PHE A 124 5.98 -0.26 0.80
C PHE A 124 5.99 -1.65 1.44
N PHE A 125 4.86 -2.34 1.37
CA PHE A 125 4.79 -3.78 1.56
C PHE A 125 4.91 -4.50 0.22
N PHE A 126 5.55 -5.66 0.25
CA PHE A 126 5.77 -6.51 -0.90
C PHE A 126 5.27 -7.90 -0.60
N GLU A 127 4.54 -8.47 -1.55
CA GLU A 127 4.20 -9.87 -1.49
C GLU A 127 5.43 -10.72 -1.89
N SER A 128 5.73 -11.74 -1.09
CA SER A 128 6.78 -12.73 -1.32
C SER A 128 6.28 -13.87 -2.21
N ILE A 129 7.21 -14.56 -2.89
CA ILE A 129 6.90 -15.83 -3.56
C ILE A 129 6.55 -16.87 -2.50
N GLY A 130 5.45 -17.61 -2.73
CA GLY A 130 5.08 -18.74 -1.89
C GLY A 130 4.24 -18.32 -0.67
N LYS A 131 4.61 -18.84 0.49
CA LYS A 131 3.86 -18.74 1.75
C LYS A 131 4.65 -18.00 2.83
N ASP A 132 5.56 -17.13 2.43
CA ASP A 132 6.38 -16.32 3.33
C ASP A 132 5.62 -15.06 3.77
N ILE A 133 5.96 -14.53 4.95
CA ILE A 133 5.41 -13.26 5.45
C ILE A 133 5.80 -12.12 4.48
N PRO A 134 4.83 -11.25 4.10
CA PRO A 134 5.10 -10.08 3.27
C PRO A 134 6.29 -9.26 3.79
N SER A 135 7.13 -8.79 2.87
CA SER A 135 8.31 -8.01 3.24
C SER A 135 8.03 -6.51 3.21
N PHE A 136 8.84 -5.75 3.94
CA PHE A 136 8.68 -4.31 4.11
C PHE A 136 9.93 -3.55 3.63
N SER A 137 9.74 -2.39 3.01
CA SER A 137 10.82 -1.46 2.66
C SER A 137 10.48 -0.03 3.11
N PRO A 138 11.17 0.54 4.11
CA PRO A 138 10.91 1.90 4.56
C PRO A 138 11.45 2.93 3.57
N ILE A 139 10.75 4.05 3.42
CA ILE A 139 11.31 5.22 2.74
C ILE A 139 12.26 5.91 3.69
N ARG A 140 13.55 5.88 3.37
CA ARG A 140 14.61 6.49 4.19
C ARG A 140 14.68 7.99 3.97
N ARG A 141 13.71 8.75 4.50
CA ARG A 141 13.76 10.22 4.54
C ARG A 141 14.54 10.68 5.76
N ARG A 142 15.86 10.82 5.61
CA ARG A 142 16.79 11.21 6.71
C ARG A 142 16.44 12.53 7.41
N SER A 143 15.59 13.37 6.81
CA SER A 143 15.24 14.70 7.31
C SER A 143 13.98 14.75 8.19
N ASP A 144 13.23 13.66 8.37
CA ASP A 144 12.00 13.66 9.19
C ASP A 144 12.09 12.63 10.34
N PRO A 145 12.49 13.07 11.55
CA PRO A 145 12.61 12.21 12.73
C PRO A 145 11.31 11.52 13.14
N ASP A 146 10.15 12.14 12.89
CA ASP A 146 8.86 11.60 13.32
C ASP A 146 8.43 10.44 12.43
N LEU A 147 8.59 10.58 11.11
CA LEU A 147 8.31 9.48 10.18
C LEU A 147 9.27 8.32 10.44
N ALA A 148 10.52 8.60 10.78
CA ALA A 148 11.48 7.58 11.18
C ALA A 148 11.06 6.89 12.49
N ALA A 149 10.51 7.61 13.46
CA ALA A 149 9.97 7.04 14.69
C ALA A 149 8.74 6.17 14.42
N ALA A 150 7.82 6.61 13.56
CA ALA A 150 6.65 5.82 13.15
C ALA A 150 7.06 4.50 12.49
N VAL A 151 8.04 4.52 11.58
CA VAL A 151 8.59 3.31 10.96
C VAL A 151 9.21 2.37 11.98
N ARG A 152 9.95 2.88 12.98
CA ARG A 152 10.55 2.05 14.03
C ARG A 152 9.52 1.43 14.98
N GLY A 153 8.43 2.14 15.26
CA GLY A 153 7.39 1.67 16.17
C GLY A 153 6.40 0.67 15.55
N ALA A 154 6.31 0.66 14.22
CA ALA A 154 5.40 -0.20 13.48
C ALA A 154 5.80 -1.68 13.56
N ASP A 155 4.81 -2.56 13.74
CA ASP A 155 4.97 -4.01 13.59
C ASP A 155 4.96 -4.39 12.11
N VAL A 156 6.08 -4.10 11.43
CA VAL A 156 6.26 -4.33 10.00
C VAL A 156 6.49 -5.79 9.64
N PHE A 157 6.71 -6.64 10.65
CA PHE A 157 6.87 -8.08 10.51
C PHE A 157 5.56 -8.83 10.75
N LEU A 158 4.47 -8.11 11.04
CA LEU A 158 3.13 -8.66 11.21
C LEU A 158 3.07 -9.75 12.29
N THR A 159 3.84 -9.57 13.37
CA THR A 159 4.07 -10.57 14.43
C THR A 159 2.81 -10.99 15.19
N ARG A 160 1.73 -10.19 15.11
CA ARG A 160 0.44 -10.53 15.72
C ARG A 160 -0.45 -11.42 14.85
N LEU A 161 -0.11 -11.64 13.58
CA LEU A 161 -0.89 -12.54 12.74
C LEU A 161 -0.79 -13.98 13.25
N PRO A 162 -1.91 -14.73 13.29
CA PRO A 162 -1.88 -16.12 13.67
C PRO A 162 -0.92 -16.91 12.77
N TYR A 163 -0.01 -17.62 13.42
CA TYR A 163 0.85 -18.61 12.81
C TYR A 163 0.24 -19.99 13.04
N HIS A 164 0.17 -20.81 11.98
CA HIS A 164 -0.28 -22.19 12.08
C HIS A 164 0.88 -23.10 11.67
N ASP A 165 1.37 -23.91 12.62
CA ASP A 165 2.56 -24.78 12.47
C ASP A 165 2.50 -25.74 11.26
N GLU A 166 1.28 -26.07 10.80
CA GLU A 166 1.03 -26.96 9.66
C GLU A 166 0.75 -26.22 8.33
N ALA A 167 0.46 -24.91 8.39
CA ALA A 167 0.16 -24.09 7.22
C ALA A 167 1.19 -22.97 7.12
N SER A 168 2.24 -23.21 6.31
CA SER A 168 3.16 -22.16 5.84
C SER A 168 2.36 -20.89 5.54
N THR A 169 2.75 -19.77 6.17
CA THR A 169 1.92 -18.58 6.37
C THR A 169 1.14 -18.17 5.11
N GLY A 170 -0.12 -18.58 5.04
CA GLY A 170 -0.99 -18.42 3.86
C GLY A 170 -1.53 -16.99 3.66
N TRP A 171 -1.03 -16.02 4.43
CA TRP A 171 -1.50 -14.64 4.42
C TRP A 171 -0.93 -13.87 3.21
N LYS A 172 -1.82 -13.49 2.28
CA LYS A 172 -1.51 -12.63 1.13
C LYS A 172 -2.11 -11.25 1.32
N ILE A 173 -1.37 -10.20 0.94
CA ILE A 173 -1.89 -8.84 0.97
C ILE A 173 -2.84 -8.67 -0.21
N ALA A 174 -4.12 -8.39 0.09
CA ALA A 174 -5.11 -8.02 -0.90
C ALA A 174 -5.11 -6.51 -1.18
N GLU A 175 -4.97 -5.70 -0.12
CA GLU A 175 -4.96 -4.24 -0.23
C GLU A 175 -4.15 -3.60 0.90
N CYS A 176 -3.66 -2.39 0.63
CA CYS A 176 -3.12 -1.48 1.61
C CYS A 176 -3.77 -0.11 1.43
N SER A 177 -4.70 0.26 2.32
CA SER A 177 -5.45 1.51 2.23
C SER A 177 -5.75 2.07 3.61
N GLY A 178 -5.69 3.39 3.74
CA GLY A 178 -6.03 4.09 4.98
C GLY A 178 -5.22 3.65 6.20
N GLY A 179 -3.96 3.24 6.02
CA GLY A 179 -3.06 2.69 7.04
C GLY A 179 -3.40 1.29 7.53
N TYR A 180 -4.32 0.59 6.86
CA TYR A 180 -4.62 -0.81 7.09
C TYR A 180 -4.04 -1.68 5.98
N LEU A 181 -3.55 -2.85 6.37
CA LEU A 181 -3.30 -3.99 5.49
C LEU A 181 -4.51 -4.91 5.55
N LEU A 182 -5.07 -5.21 4.40
CA LEU A 182 -6.06 -6.27 4.24
C LEU A 182 -5.32 -7.52 3.77
N LEU A 183 -5.35 -8.56 4.59
CA LEU A 183 -4.70 -9.83 4.32
C LEU A 183 -5.74 -10.95 4.21
N LEU A 184 -5.52 -11.88 3.29
CA LEU A 184 -6.37 -13.04 3.07
C LEU A 184 -5.56 -14.31 3.33
N ASN A 185 -6.12 -15.22 4.12
CA ASN A 185 -5.60 -16.56 4.29
C ASN A 185 -6.52 -17.55 3.57
N GLY A 186 -6.05 -18.08 2.44
CA GLY A 186 -6.81 -19.02 1.63
C GLY A 186 -6.92 -20.42 2.24
N ASP A 187 -6.00 -20.78 3.13
CA ASP A 187 -5.97 -22.10 3.77
C ASP A 187 -6.95 -22.17 4.94
N THR A 188 -7.03 -21.10 5.74
CA THR A 188 -7.95 -21.00 6.89
C THR A 188 -9.26 -20.28 6.57
N GLU A 189 -9.41 -19.75 5.35
CA GLU A 189 -10.60 -18.99 4.91
C GLU A 189 -10.90 -17.79 5.83
N GLN A 190 -9.83 -17.12 6.27
CA GLN A 190 -9.87 -15.96 7.15
C GLN A 190 -9.40 -14.68 6.44
N ILE A 191 -9.94 -13.57 6.90
CA ILE A 191 -9.56 -12.21 6.52
C ILE A 191 -8.99 -11.51 7.75
N ALA A 192 -7.87 -10.81 7.56
CA ALA A 192 -7.28 -9.95 8.58
C ALA A 192 -7.26 -8.50 8.10
N VAL A 193 -7.74 -7.59 8.94
CA VAL A 193 -7.50 -6.15 8.80
C VAL A 193 -6.49 -5.77 9.87
N TYR A 194 -5.28 -5.44 9.44
CA TYR A 194 -4.15 -5.17 10.33
C TYR A 194 -3.67 -3.73 10.19
N ASN A 195 -3.45 -3.04 11.31
CA ASN A 195 -2.78 -1.74 11.31
C ASN A 195 -1.39 -1.91 11.95
N PRO A 196 -0.30 -1.92 11.14
CA PRO A 196 1.06 -2.08 11.67
C PRO A 196 1.48 -1.02 12.69
N LEU A 197 0.95 0.20 12.61
CA LEU A 197 1.34 1.29 13.51
C LEU A 197 0.69 1.16 14.90
N THR A 198 -0.59 0.79 14.96
CA THR A 198 -1.31 0.60 16.22
C THR A 198 -1.27 -0.84 16.71
N ARG A 199 -0.81 -1.77 15.87
CA ARG A 199 -0.85 -3.22 16.07
C ARG A 199 -2.26 -3.75 16.30
N ALA A 200 -3.28 -3.00 15.89
CA ALA A 200 -4.66 -3.43 15.92
C ALA A 200 -4.87 -4.51 14.86
N LEU A 201 -5.44 -5.63 15.27
CA LEU A 201 -5.72 -6.78 14.43
C LEU A 201 -7.19 -7.17 14.57
N ASP A 202 -7.89 -7.18 13.45
CA ASP A 202 -9.24 -7.72 13.36
C ASP A 202 -9.25 -8.93 12.43
N LEU A 203 -9.66 -10.08 12.98
CA LEU A 203 -9.79 -11.35 12.27
C LEU A 203 -11.26 -11.74 12.15
N PHE A 204 -11.67 -12.19 10.97
CA PHE A 204 -13.03 -12.67 10.70
C PHE A 204 -13.04 -13.59 9.48
N SER A 205 -14.10 -14.39 9.34
CA SER A 205 -14.26 -15.33 8.23
C SER A 205 -14.55 -14.60 6.91
N VAL A 206 -14.19 -15.24 5.79
CA VAL A 206 -14.63 -14.82 4.45
C VAL A 206 -16.17 -14.72 4.37
N PRO A 207 -16.72 -13.97 3.38
CA PRO A 207 -18.16 -13.94 3.13
C PRO A 207 -18.77 -15.33 3.06
N PRO A 208 -20.01 -15.51 3.56
CA PRO A 208 -20.64 -16.81 3.60
C PRO A 208 -21.07 -17.24 2.19
N ASP A 209 -21.32 -18.55 2.01
CA ASP A 209 -21.50 -19.18 0.69
C ASP A 209 -22.68 -18.60 -0.11
N GLU A 210 -23.67 -17.99 0.55
CA GLU A 210 -24.82 -17.33 -0.09
C GLU A 210 -24.40 -16.18 -1.03
N ILE A 211 -23.16 -15.69 -0.93
CA ILE A 211 -22.62 -14.73 -1.89
C ILE A 211 -22.69 -15.28 -3.33
N ALA A 212 -22.58 -16.59 -3.51
CA ALA A 212 -22.68 -17.28 -4.80
C ALA A 212 -24.12 -17.54 -5.26
N ASP A 213 -25.14 -17.27 -4.43
CA ASP A 213 -26.52 -17.63 -4.76
C ASP A 213 -27.03 -16.90 -6.00
N GLY A 214 -27.60 -17.66 -6.93
CA GLY A 214 -28.14 -17.14 -8.19
C GLY A 214 -27.08 -16.70 -9.21
N HIS A 215 -25.81 -17.11 -9.05
CA HIS A 215 -24.78 -16.91 -10.08
C HIS A 215 -25.13 -17.63 -11.39
N ARG A 216 -24.61 -17.13 -12.51
CA ARG A 216 -24.78 -17.72 -13.83
C ARG A 216 -23.44 -18.22 -14.38
N GLY A 217 -23.34 -19.51 -14.65
CA GLY A 217 -22.14 -20.11 -15.20
C GLY A 217 -21.02 -20.19 -14.17
N ASN A 218 -19.82 -19.70 -14.49
CA ASN A 218 -18.68 -19.78 -13.58
C ASN A 218 -18.79 -18.72 -12.50
N PHE A 219 -18.61 -19.11 -11.25
CA PHE A 219 -18.50 -18.21 -10.11
C PHE A 219 -17.03 -17.99 -9.75
N SER A 220 -16.69 -16.75 -9.42
CA SER A 220 -15.38 -16.45 -8.89
C SER A 220 -15.36 -15.26 -7.96
N VAL A 221 -14.51 -15.36 -6.95
CA VAL A 221 -14.16 -14.23 -6.09
C VAL A 221 -12.99 -13.49 -6.73
N GLN A 222 -13.08 -12.16 -6.77
CA GLN A 222 -11.99 -11.29 -7.20
C GLN A 222 -11.17 -10.84 -5.99
N ASN A 223 -11.17 -9.54 -5.69
CA ASN A 223 -10.43 -8.94 -4.60
C ASN A 223 -11.38 -8.50 -3.49
N CYS A 224 -10.82 -8.44 -2.29
CA CYS A 224 -11.40 -7.74 -1.17
C CYS A 224 -10.70 -6.39 -0.98
N PHE A 225 -11.43 -5.42 -0.43
CA PHE A 225 -10.98 -4.05 -0.25
C PHE A 225 -11.33 -3.54 1.15
N VAL A 226 -10.46 -2.75 1.76
CA VAL A 226 -10.71 -2.12 3.07
C VAL A 226 -11.08 -0.65 2.87
N LEU A 227 -12.24 -0.29 3.43
CA LEU A 227 -12.76 1.07 3.45
C LEU A 227 -12.63 1.59 4.88
N SER A 228 -11.60 2.39 5.17
CA SER A 228 -11.46 3.01 6.49
C SER A 228 -12.32 4.28 6.60
N SER A 229 -12.93 4.47 7.77
CA SER A 229 -13.60 5.73 8.10
C SER A 229 -12.58 6.77 8.54
N GLY A 230 -12.57 7.93 7.90
CA GLY A 230 -11.76 9.07 8.36
C GLY A 230 -12.30 9.73 9.62
N GLU A 231 -13.54 9.42 10.03
CA GLU A 231 -14.25 10.13 11.09
C GLU A 231 -14.40 9.31 12.37
N ALA A 232 -14.65 8.00 12.22
CA ALA A 232 -14.83 7.05 13.29
C ALA A 232 -13.58 6.15 13.39
N PRO A 233 -12.79 6.28 14.46
CA PRO A 233 -11.57 5.52 14.57
C PRO A 233 -11.76 4.03 14.78
N GLY A 234 -10.86 3.21 14.24
CA GLY A 234 -11.00 1.76 14.27
C GLY A 234 -12.16 1.23 13.42
N SER A 235 -13.06 2.10 12.96
CA SER A 235 -14.18 1.72 12.09
C SER A 235 -13.69 1.57 10.66
N PHE A 236 -13.86 0.36 10.14
CA PHE A 236 -13.67 0.03 8.74
C PHE A 236 -14.82 -0.83 8.22
N ARG A 237 -14.95 -0.88 6.89
CA ARG A 237 -15.72 -1.89 6.16
C ARG A 237 -14.79 -2.69 5.28
N VAL A 238 -15.09 -3.96 5.04
CA VAL A 238 -14.40 -4.76 4.03
C VAL A 238 -15.38 -5.14 2.94
N VAL A 239 -15.03 -4.88 1.69
CA VAL A 239 -15.86 -5.18 0.52
C VAL A 239 -15.17 -6.27 -0.28
N CYS A 240 -15.79 -7.45 -0.37
CA CYS A 240 -15.32 -8.53 -1.22
C CYS A 240 -16.20 -8.61 -2.47
N CYS A 241 -15.58 -8.49 -3.65
CA CYS A 241 -16.26 -8.57 -4.92
C CYS A 241 -16.18 -9.98 -5.50
N CYS A 242 -17.28 -10.43 -6.08
CA CYS A 242 -17.37 -11.66 -6.85
C CYS A 242 -18.03 -11.38 -8.20
N LEU A 243 -17.82 -12.29 -9.14
CA LEU A 243 -18.39 -12.21 -10.47
C LEU A 243 -18.86 -13.57 -10.95
N ASP A 244 -19.87 -13.51 -11.80
CA ASP A 244 -20.29 -14.61 -12.64
C ASP A 244 -19.90 -14.35 -14.11
N ASN A 245 -20.38 -15.14 -15.06
CA ASN A 245 -20.07 -14.97 -16.49
C ASN A 245 -20.49 -13.61 -17.07
N SER A 246 -21.28 -12.78 -16.38
CA SER A 246 -21.81 -11.52 -16.92
C SER A 246 -22.10 -10.43 -15.89
N ARG A 247 -22.09 -10.72 -14.60
CA ARG A 247 -22.51 -9.83 -13.51
C ARG A 247 -21.48 -9.79 -12.41
N VAL A 248 -21.56 -8.74 -11.60
CA VAL A 248 -20.78 -8.58 -10.38
C VAL A 248 -21.71 -8.51 -9.17
N ARG A 249 -21.19 -8.91 -8.02
CA ARG A 249 -21.84 -8.78 -6.71
C ARG A 249 -20.76 -8.50 -5.68
N ALA A 250 -21.13 -7.83 -4.59
CA ALA A 250 -20.23 -7.68 -3.45
C ALA A 250 -20.88 -8.12 -2.15
N ALA A 251 -20.05 -8.52 -1.20
CA ALA A 251 -20.40 -8.64 0.20
C ALA A 251 -19.64 -7.59 1.00
N VAL A 252 -20.31 -6.97 1.97
CA VAL A 252 -19.76 -5.87 2.77
C VAL A 252 -19.77 -6.29 4.23
N PHE A 253 -18.59 -6.38 4.83
CA PHE A 253 -18.40 -6.57 6.27
C PHE A 253 -18.31 -5.20 6.95
N SER A 254 -18.92 -5.07 8.12
CA SER A 254 -18.79 -3.89 8.98
C SER A 254 -18.07 -4.24 10.28
N SER A 255 -17.01 -3.52 10.62
CA SER A 255 -16.31 -3.67 11.90
C SER A 255 -17.21 -3.45 13.13
N GLY A 256 -18.23 -2.59 13.01
CA GLY A 256 -19.14 -2.26 14.11
C GLY A 256 -20.17 -3.35 14.40
N THR A 257 -20.73 -3.99 13.36
CA THR A 257 -21.73 -5.07 13.54
C THR A 257 -21.10 -6.46 13.55
N ARG A 258 -19.88 -6.60 13.00
CA ARG A 258 -19.19 -7.88 12.77
C ARG A 258 -19.97 -8.85 11.86
N GLU A 259 -20.82 -8.31 11.00
CA GLU A 259 -21.67 -9.09 10.09
C GLU A 259 -21.39 -8.78 8.62
N TRP A 260 -21.64 -9.78 7.76
CA TRP A 260 -21.61 -9.66 6.31
C TRP A 260 -22.99 -9.30 5.76
N GLN A 261 -23.03 -8.26 4.93
CA GLN A 261 -24.19 -7.90 4.12
C GLN A 261 -23.92 -8.26 2.66
N ILE A 262 -24.71 -9.17 2.08
CA ILE A 262 -24.62 -9.54 0.66
C ILE A 262 -25.49 -8.59 -0.17
N LEU A 263 -24.91 -7.98 -1.19
CA LEU A 263 -25.61 -7.08 -2.10
C LEU A 263 -26.31 -7.87 -3.23
N PRO A 264 -27.35 -7.28 -3.87
CA PRO A 264 -27.92 -7.88 -5.07
C PRO A 264 -26.89 -7.97 -6.21
N TRP A 265 -27.11 -8.91 -7.13
CA TRP A 265 -26.34 -8.96 -8.37
C TRP A 265 -26.56 -7.69 -9.20
N SER A 266 -25.51 -7.19 -9.84
CA SER A 266 -25.63 -6.12 -10.82
C SER A 266 -26.48 -6.56 -12.02
N PRO A 267 -26.99 -5.61 -12.82
CA PRO A 267 -27.37 -5.91 -14.20
C PRO A 267 -26.21 -6.54 -14.98
N PRO A 268 -26.49 -7.33 -16.04
CA PRO A 268 -25.45 -7.84 -16.92
C PRO A 268 -24.57 -6.72 -17.47
N ALA A 269 -23.26 -6.94 -17.43
CA ALA A 269 -22.26 -6.01 -17.91
C ALA A 269 -22.36 -5.82 -19.44
N PRO A 270 -22.02 -4.62 -19.95
CA PRO A 270 -22.11 -4.32 -21.37
C PRO A 270 -21.08 -5.13 -22.17
N GLY A 271 -21.50 -5.65 -23.33
CA GLY A 271 -20.67 -6.52 -24.17
C GLY A 271 -20.39 -7.86 -23.48
N GLN A 272 -21.17 -8.89 -23.83
CA GLN A 272 -21.10 -10.20 -23.17
C GLN A 272 -19.65 -10.71 -23.06
N PRO A 273 -19.22 -11.12 -21.86
CA PRO A 273 -17.91 -11.73 -21.66
C PRO A 273 -17.74 -12.96 -22.53
N SER A 274 -16.53 -13.19 -23.00
CA SER A 274 -16.14 -14.44 -23.69
C SER A 274 -16.46 -15.64 -22.79
N ASP A 275 -16.88 -16.77 -23.37
CA ASP A 275 -17.23 -18.03 -22.68
C ASP A 275 -16.08 -18.68 -21.89
N LYS A 276 -14.95 -17.98 -21.70
CA LYS A 276 -13.73 -18.51 -21.05
C LYS A 276 -13.18 -17.53 -20.01
N GLY A 277 -13.27 -17.93 -18.75
CA GLY A 277 -12.50 -17.36 -17.63
C GLY A 277 -13.08 -16.08 -16.97
N HIS A 278 -12.32 -15.52 -16.03
CA HIS A 278 -12.65 -14.26 -15.37
C HIS A 278 -12.53 -13.09 -16.36
N TRP A 279 -13.53 -12.22 -16.41
CA TRP A 279 -13.59 -11.10 -17.36
C TRP A 279 -13.19 -9.74 -16.77
N LEU A 280 -12.90 -9.70 -15.47
CA LEU A 280 -12.37 -8.54 -14.75
C LEU A 280 -10.98 -8.82 -14.20
N LEU A 281 -10.16 -7.78 -14.17
CA LEU A 281 -8.88 -7.74 -13.47
C LEU A 281 -9.07 -7.35 -12.01
N ALA A 282 -8.03 -7.61 -11.20
CA ALA A 282 -7.93 -7.13 -9.82
C ALA A 282 -8.26 -5.63 -9.72
N GLY A 283 -9.19 -5.29 -8.84
CA GLY A 283 -9.65 -3.90 -8.69
C GLY A 283 -8.66 -3.01 -7.96
N LYS A 284 -8.88 -1.69 -8.06
CA LYS A 284 -8.14 -0.65 -7.34
C LYS A 284 -9.08 0.39 -6.78
N GLN A 285 -8.82 0.85 -5.56
CA GLN A 285 -9.51 2.00 -4.99
C GLN A 285 -8.94 3.30 -5.58
N ALA A 286 -9.83 4.19 -6.03
CA ALA A 286 -9.49 5.52 -6.50
C ALA A 286 -10.72 6.44 -6.46
N ASN A 287 -10.54 7.69 -6.05
CA ASN A 287 -11.59 8.69 -5.91
C ASN A 287 -12.78 8.17 -5.07
N GLY A 288 -12.46 7.56 -3.92
CA GLY A 288 -13.44 6.96 -3.02
C GLY A 288 -14.18 5.73 -3.56
N ASN A 289 -13.92 5.28 -4.80
CA ASN A 289 -14.65 4.17 -5.43
C ASN A 289 -13.72 3.00 -5.78
N LEU A 290 -14.30 1.81 -5.99
CA LEU A 290 -13.54 0.65 -6.46
C LEU A 290 -13.68 0.51 -7.97
N HIS A 291 -12.55 0.38 -8.67
CA HIS A 291 -12.50 0.29 -10.13
C HIS A 291 -11.93 -1.06 -10.54
N LEU A 292 -12.71 -1.87 -11.26
CA LEU A 292 -12.29 -3.15 -11.82
C LEU A 292 -12.29 -3.08 -13.34
N ALA A 293 -11.13 -3.24 -13.95
CA ALA A 293 -10.98 -3.15 -15.40
C ALA A 293 -11.42 -4.43 -16.10
N HIS A 294 -12.14 -4.30 -17.20
CA HIS A 294 -12.40 -5.44 -18.07
C HIS A 294 -11.10 -5.93 -18.70
N VAL A 295 -10.93 -7.26 -18.78
CA VAL A 295 -9.74 -7.89 -19.35
C VAL A 295 -9.54 -7.53 -20.82
N GLU A 296 -10.59 -7.66 -21.66
CA GLU A 296 -10.52 -7.44 -23.11
C GLU A 296 -11.25 -6.20 -23.67
N ARG A 297 -12.23 -5.63 -22.93
CA ARG A 297 -13.09 -4.55 -23.41
C ARG A 297 -12.63 -3.20 -22.86
N ALA A 298 -13.07 -2.12 -23.50
CA ALA A 298 -12.71 -0.75 -23.14
C ALA A 298 -13.69 -0.15 -22.11
N TYR A 299 -13.88 -0.83 -20.98
CA TYR A 299 -14.66 -0.27 -19.86
C TYR A 299 -14.17 -0.80 -18.51
N LYS A 300 -14.63 -0.16 -17.44
CA LYS A 300 -14.43 -0.59 -16.05
C LYS A 300 -15.76 -0.69 -15.34
N VAL A 301 -15.84 -1.64 -14.41
CA VAL A 301 -16.89 -1.70 -13.40
C VAL A 301 -16.47 -0.80 -12.25
N VAL A 302 -17.38 0.04 -11.79
CA VAL A 302 -17.18 0.94 -10.66
C VAL A 302 -18.17 0.57 -9.56
N LEU A 303 -17.67 0.26 -8.37
CA LEU A 303 -18.50 0.21 -7.16
C LEU A 303 -18.36 1.55 -6.43
N ASP A 304 -19.45 2.28 -6.34
CA ASP A 304 -19.53 3.45 -5.48
C ASP A 304 -19.55 3.01 -4.01
N THR A 305 -18.57 3.42 -3.21
CA THR A 305 -18.42 2.87 -1.85
C THR A 305 -19.36 3.52 -0.83
N LEU A 306 -20.01 4.63 -1.19
CA LEU A 306 -20.97 5.32 -0.34
C LEU A 306 -22.36 4.69 -0.52
N THR A 307 -22.79 4.53 -1.76
CA THR A 307 -24.10 4.01 -2.15
C THR A 307 -24.13 2.49 -2.32
N LEU A 308 -22.96 1.86 -2.44
CA LEU A 308 -22.79 0.43 -2.71
C LEU A 308 -23.45 -0.03 -4.01
N GLN A 309 -23.54 0.87 -5.00
CA GLN A 309 -24.10 0.60 -6.31
C GLN A 309 -23.02 0.38 -7.37
N PHE A 310 -23.24 -0.62 -8.22
CA PHE A 310 -22.39 -0.87 -9.37
C PHE A 310 -22.81 0.01 -10.55
N SER A 311 -21.80 0.56 -11.23
CA SER A 311 -21.95 1.30 -12.47
C SER A 311 -20.82 0.93 -13.43
N PHE A 312 -20.87 1.47 -14.65
CA PHE A 312 -19.87 1.23 -15.68
C PHE A 312 -19.33 2.55 -16.18
N ILE A 313 -18.03 2.57 -16.44
CA ILE A 313 -17.35 3.73 -17.03
C ILE A 313 -16.53 3.25 -18.22
N ASP A 314 -16.65 3.96 -19.34
CA ASP A 314 -15.85 3.69 -20.53
C ASP A 314 -14.36 3.89 -20.24
N LEU A 315 -13.52 3.24 -21.05
CA LEU A 315 -12.07 3.37 -21.03
C LEU A 315 -11.61 3.89 -22.40
N PRO A 316 -10.52 4.66 -22.51
CA PRO A 316 -9.96 4.97 -23.81
C PRO A 316 -9.68 3.70 -24.64
N GLU A 317 -10.11 3.67 -25.91
CA GLU A 317 -10.04 2.46 -26.75
C GLU A 317 -8.61 1.92 -26.90
N HIS A 318 -7.60 2.78 -26.87
CA HIS A 318 -6.19 2.36 -26.95
C HIS A 318 -5.69 1.64 -25.68
N LEU A 319 -6.43 1.69 -24.57
CA LEU A 319 -6.15 0.96 -23.32
C LEU A 319 -6.95 -0.35 -23.20
N LYS A 320 -7.81 -0.65 -24.17
CA LYS A 320 -8.52 -1.93 -24.28
C LYS A 320 -7.54 -3.10 -24.27
N GLY A 321 -7.80 -4.11 -23.45
CA GLY A 321 -6.91 -5.27 -23.35
C GLY A 321 -5.61 -5.02 -22.58
N LYS A 322 -5.37 -3.79 -22.10
CA LYS A 322 -4.07 -3.37 -21.56
C LYS A 322 -4.12 -3.05 -20.06
N GLY A 323 -5.03 -3.69 -19.31
CA GLY A 323 -5.23 -3.40 -17.88
C GLY A 323 -3.99 -3.57 -17.01
N SER A 324 -3.00 -4.34 -17.46
CA SER A 324 -1.70 -4.51 -16.80
C SER A 324 -0.67 -3.39 -17.12
N LEU A 325 -0.98 -2.48 -18.05
CA LEU A 325 -0.07 -1.43 -18.56
C LEU A 325 -0.46 -0.02 -18.10
N TYR A 326 -1.57 0.12 -17.37
CA TYR A 326 -2.02 1.38 -16.79
C TYR A 326 -2.49 1.16 -15.36
N MET A 327 -2.57 2.26 -14.61
CA MET A 327 -3.09 2.29 -13.25
C MET A 327 -4.18 3.35 -13.13
N THR A 328 -5.25 3.03 -12.40
CA THR A 328 -6.24 4.01 -11.94
C THR A 328 -5.74 4.63 -10.65
N GLY A 329 -5.96 5.92 -10.47
CA GLY A 329 -5.71 6.59 -9.20
C GLY A 329 -6.36 7.96 -9.16
N GLU A 330 -5.83 8.81 -8.30
CA GLU A 330 -6.38 10.14 -8.07
C GLU A 330 -5.29 11.19 -7.90
N THR A 331 -5.65 12.44 -8.16
CA THR A 331 -4.83 13.60 -7.84
C THR A 331 -5.02 14.03 -6.39
N LYS A 332 -4.18 14.95 -5.91
CA LYS A 332 -4.30 15.57 -4.59
C LYS A 332 -5.69 16.17 -4.31
N ASN A 333 -6.38 16.63 -5.35
CA ASN A 333 -7.72 17.21 -5.23
C ASN A 333 -8.83 16.16 -5.38
N GLY A 334 -8.52 14.86 -5.30
CA GLY A 334 -9.47 13.77 -5.49
C GLY A 334 -9.88 13.52 -6.94
N LYS A 335 -9.36 14.26 -7.93
CA LYS A 335 -9.75 14.04 -9.33
C LYS A 335 -9.25 12.68 -9.82
N LEU A 336 -10.18 11.83 -10.27
CA LEU A 336 -9.90 10.52 -10.86
C LEU A 336 -9.01 10.65 -12.11
N CYS A 337 -7.99 9.81 -12.20
CA CYS A 337 -7.10 9.74 -13.36
C CYS A 337 -6.72 8.31 -13.73
N ILE A 338 -6.24 8.16 -14.96
CA ILE A 338 -5.56 6.95 -15.43
C ILE A 338 -4.14 7.35 -15.82
N VAL A 339 -3.16 6.55 -15.43
CA VAL A 339 -1.76 6.74 -15.79
C VAL A 339 -1.24 5.48 -16.46
N SER A 340 -0.64 5.62 -17.63
CA SER A 340 0.08 4.54 -18.30
C SER A 340 1.49 4.98 -18.66
N VAL A 341 2.37 4.01 -18.90
CA VAL A 341 3.70 4.30 -19.44
C VAL A 341 3.88 3.59 -20.77
N VAL A 342 4.40 4.35 -21.75
CA VAL A 342 4.91 3.80 -23.00
C VAL A 342 6.39 4.17 -23.10
N GLY A 343 7.26 3.16 -23.01
CA GLY A 343 8.71 3.38 -22.89
C GLY A 343 9.07 4.09 -21.59
N PHE A 344 9.43 5.36 -21.70
CA PHE A 344 9.75 6.26 -20.58
C PHE A 344 8.82 7.47 -20.50
N THR A 345 7.69 7.42 -21.19
CA THR A 345 6.75 8.54 -21.25
C THR A 345 5.50 8.19 -20.46
N LEU A 346 5.20 9.01 -19.45
CA LEU A 346 3.93 8.95 -18.73
C LEU A 346 2.85 9.60 -19.58
N HIS A 347 1.74 8.90 -19.74
CA HIS A 347 0.51 9.44 -20.29
C HIS A 347 -0.54 9.46 -19.19
N ILE A 348 -1.21 10.60 -19.02
CA ILE A 348 -2.20 10.81 -17.96
C ILE A 348 -3.51 11.24 -18.60
N TRP A 349 -4.57 10.50 -18.29
CA TRP A 349 -5.93 10.81 -18.71
C TRP A 349 -6.74 11.33 -17.54
N PHE A 350 -7.54 12.35 -17.82
CA PHE A 350 -8.59 12.83 -16.93
C PHE A 350 -9.93 12.73 -17.64
N ARG A 351 -10.99 12.66 -16.83
CA ARG A 351 -12.32 12.94 -17.34
C ARG A 351 -12.53 14.44 -17.47
N VAL A 352 -13.07 14.84 -18.61
CA VAL A 352 -13.46 16.20 -18.94
C VAL A 352 -14.85 16.13 -19.55
N ALA A 353 -15.77 16.95 -19.07
CA ALA A 353 -17.09 17.11 -19.67
C ALA A 353 -16.95 17.80 -21.03
N ASP A 354 -17.59 17.26 -22.05
CA ASP A 354 -17.74 17.94 -23.33
C ASP A 354 -18.82 19.04 -23.26
N THR A 355 -19.13 19.66 -24.40
CA THR A 355 -20.14 20.72 -24.50
C THR A 355 -21.54 20.28 -24.09
N ASP A 356 -21.81 18.98 -24.14
CA ASP A 356 -23.09 18.37 -23.78
C ASP A 356 -23.12 17.89 -22.32
N GLY A 357 -22.04 18.13 -21.57
CA GLY A 357 -21.89 17.70 -20.18
C GLY A 357 -21.49 16.23 -20.02
N VAL A 358 -21.20 15.51 -21.10
CA VAL A 358 -20.80 14.09 -21.05
C VAL A 358 -19.31 14.00 -20.77
N GLU A 359 -18.96 13.39 -19.64
CA GLU A 359 -17.56 13.20 -19.25
C GLU A 359 -16.86 12.12 -20.08
N LYS A 360 -15.83 12.51 -20.82
CA LYS A 360 -14.98 11.62 -21.62
C LYS A 360 -13.53 11.65 -21.16
N TRP A 361 -12.81 10.56 -21.40
CA TRP A 361 -11.39 10.50 -21.11
C TRP A 361 -10.58 11.26 -22.16
N VAL A 362 -9.79 12.22 -21.70
CA VAL A 362 -8.90 13.03 -22.55
C VAL A 362 -7.48 12.90 -22.02
N VAL A 363 -6.51 12.71 -22.93
CA VAL A 363 -5.08 12.81 -22.58
C VAL A 363 -4.81 14.27 -22.25
N ASP A 364 -4.50 14.55 -20.99
CA ASP A 364 -4.20 15.91 -20.53
C ASP A 364 -2.70 16.17 -20.50
N LYS A 365 -1.93 15.19 -20.01
CA LYS A 365 -0.49 15.32 -19.81
C LYS A 365 0.25 14.16 -20.43
N VAL A 366 1.31 14.50 -21.17
CA VAL A 366 2.31 13.57 -21.71
C VAL A 366 3.67 14.04 -21.21
N ILE A 367 4.35 13.19 -20.43
CA ILE A 367 5.55 13.58 -19.69
C ILE A 367 6.67 12.59 -20.01
N PRO A 368 7.68 12.97 -20.82
CA PRO A 368 8.85 12.16 -21.02
C PRO A 368 9.70 12.17 -19.74
N LEU A 369 10.11 11.00 -19.26
CA LEU A 369 10.94 10.83 -18.07
C LEU A 369 12.30 10.16 -18.37
N LYS A 370 12.64 9.96 -19.64
CA LYS A 370 13.81 9.15 -20.03
C LYS A 370 15.10 9.72 -19.44
N HIS A 371 15.31 11.02 -19.60
CA HIS A 371 16.53 11.66 -19.15
C HIS A 371 16.62 11.68 -17.63
N GLU A 372 15.55 12.10 -16.95
CA GLU A 372 15.52 12.19 -15.48
C GLU A 372 15.69 10.82 -14.83
N VAL A 373 15.07 9.77 -15.38
CA VAL A 373 15.21 8.41 -14.84
C VAL A 373 16.63 7.90 -15.03
N LEU A 374 17.18 7.95 -16.25
CA LEU A 374 18.53 7.44 -16.51
C LEU A 374 19.60 8.18 -15.71
N GLN A 375 19.45 9.49 -15.56
CA GLN A 375 20.33 10.28 -14.70
C GLN A 375 20.19 9.89 -13.23
N ALA A 376 18.96 9.70 -12.73
CA ALA A 376 18.73 9.32 -11.34
C ALA A 376 19.25 7.91 -11.03
N THR A 377 19.03 6.95 -11.92
CA THR A 377 19.36 5.53 -11.71
C THR A 377 20.77 5.17 -12.16
N GLU A 378 21.55 6.12 -12.66
CA GLU A 378 22.92 5.93 -13.19
C GLU A 378 22.98 4.80 -14.23
N THR A 379 21.89 4.62 -15.00
CA THR A 379 21.75 3.53 -15.94
C THR A 379 22.31 3.92 -17.31
N ALA A 380 23.13 3.04 -17.89
CA ALA A 380 23.72 3.26 -19.20
C ALA A 380 22.63 3.49 -20.28
N PRO A 381 22.85 4.38 -21.26
CA PRO A 381 21.84 4.73 -22.27
C PRO A 381 21.45 3.58 -23.22
N ASP A 382 22.29 2.55 -23.30
CA ASP A 382 22.29 1.57 -24.39
C ASP A 382 21.23 0.47 -24.22
N ASP A 383 20.79 0.18 -22.98
CA ASP A 383 19.55 -0.58 -22.72
C ASP A 383 18.82 -0.03 -21.49
N PRO A 384 18.02 1.04 -21.66
CA PRO A 384 17.44 1.74 -20.53
C PRO A 384 16.35 0.91 -19.83
N GLY A 385 15.85 -0.16 -20.47
CA GLY A 385 14.75 -0.95 -19.93
C GLY A 385 13.36 -0.35 -20.21
N GLN A 386 12.39 -0.56 -19.30
CA GLN A 386 11.02 -0.05 -19.35
C GLN A 386 10.57 0.44 -17.97
N LEU A 387 9.50 1.21 -17.86
CA LEU A 387 8.90 1.53 -16.55
C LEU A 387 7.62 0.74 -16.33
N LYS A 388 7.35 0.39 -15.07
CA LYS A 388 6.07 -0.19 -14.63
C LYS A 388 5.47 0.64 -13.50
N VAL A 389 4.22 1.08 -13.68
CA VAL A 389 3.47 1.83 -12.67
C VAL A 389 2.83 0.85 -11.68
N TRP A 390 2.99 1.14 -10.39
CA TRP A 390 2.47 0.31 -9.29
C TRP A 390 1.29 0.96 -8.59
N ALA A 391 1.30 2.29 -8.46
CA ALA A 391 0.23 3.04 -7.82
C ALA A 391 0.23 4.51 -8.27
N VAL A 392 -0.94 5.14 -8.17
CA VAL A 392 -1.13 6.57 -8.35
C VAL A 392 -1.97 7.05 -7.19
N LEU A 393 -1.34 7.75 -6.25
CA LEU A 393 -1.96 8.17 -5.00
C LEU A 393 -1.66 9.65 -4.79
N ASP A 394 -2.67 10.45 -4.50
CA ASP A 394 -2.52 11.87 -4.18
C ASP A 394 -1.73 12.67 -5.24
N GLY A 395 -1.88 12.31 -6.52
CA GLY A 395 -1.14 12.96 -7.62
C GLY A 395 0.35 12.61 -7.69
N VAL A 396 0.79 11.59 -6.96
CA VAL A 396 2.14 11.01 -7.06
C VAL A 396 2.05 9.65 -7.75
N VAL A 397 2.88 9.47 -8.78
CA VAL A 397 3.02 8.20 -9.51
C VAL A 397 4.17 7.40 -8.91
N TYR A 398 3.91 6.18 -8.46
CA TYR A 398 4.91 5.24 -7.97
C TYR A 398 5.19 4.17 -9.02
N PHE A 399 6.45 4.01 -9.40
CA PHE A 399 6.85 3.12 -10.49
C PHE A 399 8.25 2.56 -10.29
N SER A 400 8.58 1.50 -11.04
CA SER A 400 9.90 0.89 -11.03
C SER A 400 10.52 0.87 -12.43
N ALA A 401 11.83 1.02 -12.51
CA ALA A 401 12.58 0.82 -13.75
C ALA A 401 12.90 -0.69 -13.94
N LEU A 402 12.28 -1.31 -14.95
CA LEU A 402 12.54 -2.67 -15.43
C LEU A 402 13.78 -2.69 -16.33
N ILE A 403 14.86 -3.33 -15.91
CA ILE A 403 15.90 -3.79 -16.86
C ILE A 403 15.32 -4.97 -17.67
N ARG A 404 15.55 -4.99 -18.99
CA ARG A 404 15.02 -6.04 -19.87
C ARG A 404 15.65 -7.40 -19.57
N GLY A 405 14.83 -8.46 -19.56
CA GLY A 405 15.31 -9.84 -19.60
C GLY A 405 15.61 -10.53 -18.27
N GLN A 406 15.52 -9.84 -17.12
CA GLN A 406 15.79 -10.46 -15.80
C GLN A 406 14.68 -10.11 -14.80
N PRO A 407 13.72 -11.01 -14.51
CA PRO A 407 12.63 -10.75 -13.56
C PRO A 407 13.16 -10.59 -12.12
N SER A 408 14.24 -11.31 -11.78
CA SER A 408 14.89 -11.36 -10.46
C SER A 408 15.96 -10.29 -10.23
N SER A 409 16.22 -9.39 -11.19
CA SER A 409 17.20 -8.31 -10.98
C SER A 409 16.62 -7.22 -10.07
N PRO A 410 17.39 -6.68 -9.12
CA PRO A 410 16.93 -5.56 -8.30
C PRO A 410 16.61 -4.34 -9.17
N ARG A 411 15.61 -3.55 -8.73
CA ARG A 411 15.07 -2.42 -9.50
C ARG A 411 15.04 -1.17 -8.64
N TRP A 412 15.25 -0.03 -9.28
CA TRP A 412 14.99 1.27 -8.66
C TRP A 412 13.48 1.50 -8.60
N PHE A 413 12.99 1.74 -7.39
CA PHE A 413 11.67 2.30 -7.13
C PHE A 413 11.75 3.80 -7.06
N LEU A 414 10.85 4.45 -7.79
CA LEU A 414 10.84 5.89 -8.01
C LEU A 414 9.44 6.43 -7.72
N SER A 415 9.38 7.69 -7.34
CA SER A 415 8.13 8.45 -7.31
C SER A 415 8.24 9.71 -8.16
N PHE A 416 7.13 10.10 -8.79
CA PHE A 416 7.05 11.32 -9.58
C PHE A 416 5.80 12.10 -9.22
N CYS A 417 5.97 13.32 -8.71
CA CYS A 417 4.86 14.20 -8.39
C CYS A 417 4.36 14.92 -9.64
N LEU A 418 3.07 14.75 -9.96
CA LEU A 418 2.46 15.32 -11.17
C LEU A 418 2.35 16.85 -11.16
N GLU A 419 2.34 17.45 -9.97
CA GLU A 419 2.27 18.89 -9.76
C GLU A 419 3.65 19.53 -9.82
N THR A 420 4.57 19.11 -8.96
CA THR A 420 5.92 19.70 -8.85
C THR A 420 6.88 19.23 -9.92
N ARG A 421 6.52 18.17 -10.68
CA ARG A 421 7.38 17.49 -11.65
C ARG A 421 8.69 16.97 -11.06
N LYS A 422 8.71 16.77 -9.75
CA LYS A 422 9.87 16.25 -9.03
C LYS A 422 9.90 14.72 -9.10
N LEU A 423 11.02 14.19 -9.57
CA LEU A 423 11.36 12.77 -9.51
C LEU A 423 12.18 12.49 -8.23
N GLU A 424 11.82 11.46 -7.47
CA GLU A 424 12.57 11.03 -6.28
C GLU A 424 12.91 9.54 -6.34
N LYS A 425 14.16 9.20 -5.96
CA LYS A 425 14.57 7.82 -5.71
C LYS A 425 14.07 7.37 -4.34
N LEU A 426 13.48 6.18 -4.28
CA LEU A 426 12.96 5.62 -3.05
C LEU A 426 13.92 4.57 -2.48
N PHE A 427 14.14 3.48 -3.22
CA PHE A 427 15.04 2.38 -2.83
C PHE A 427 15.34 1.48 -4.04
N TYR A 428 16.30 0.57 -3.84
CA TYR A 428 16.73 -0.42 -4.84
C TYR A 428 16.57 -1.82 -4.25
N ARG A 429 15.74 -2.68 -4.86
CA ARG A 429 15.42 -4.02 -4.34
C ARG A 429 14.79 -4.93 -5.41
N THR A 430 14.93 -6.24 -5.23
CA THR A 430 14.20 -7.32 -5.91
C THR A 430 12.82 -7.57 -5.28
N PHE A 431 11.83 -7.90 -6.10
CA PHE A 431 10.51 -8.32 -5.63
C PHE A 431 9.79 -9.01 -6.78
N ASP A 432 8.83 -9.88 -6.45
CA ASP A 432 8.35 -10.87 -7.41
C ASP A 432 6.89 -10.66 -7.83
N ASN A 433 6.02 -10.28 -6.89
CA ASN A 433 4.57 -10.22 -7.11
C ASN A 433 4.00 -8.79 -6.98
N GLY A 434 3.58 -8.44 -5.77
CA GLY A 434 2.76 -7.28 -5.46
C GLY A 434 3.53 -6.18 -4.73
N VAL A 435 3.17 -4.93 -5.01
CA VAL A 435 3.74 -3.74 -4.37
C VAL A 435 2.58 -2.91 -3.83
N TYR A 436 2.64 -2.62 -2.54
CA TYR A 436 1.58 -1.94 -1.81
C TYR A 436 2.16 -0.72 -1.07
N PRO A 437 1.98 0.50 -1.59
CA PRO A 437 2.39 1.71 -0.88
C PRO A 437 1.63 1.82 0.45
N TYR A 438 2.38 1.95 1.55
CA TYR A 438 1.82 2.09 2.89
C TYR A 438 1.80 3.55 3.32
N ILE A 439 0.62 4.13 3.16
CA ILE A 439 0.31 5.49 3.60
C ILE A 439 -0.15 5.44 5.06
N MET A 440 0.47 6.26 5.90
CA MET A 440 0.16 6.34 7.32
C MET A 440 -1.28 6.80 7.57
N ALA A 441 -2.01 6.05 8.40
CA ALA A 441 -3.26 6.53 8.99
C ALA A 441 -2.99 7.62 10.03
N TRP A 442 -4.02 8.44 10.32
CA TRP A 442 -3.97 9.34 11.47
C TRP A 442 -3.85 8.54 12.78
N PRO A 443 -2.90 8.87 13.68
CA PRO A 443 -2.72 8.13 14.93
C PRO A 443 -3.91 8.23 15.86
N SER A 444 -4.05 7.21 16.72
CA SER A 444 -5.08 7.15 17.76
C SER A 444 -5.11 8.25 18.76
N SER A 445 -3.95 8.79 19.06
CA SER A 445 -3.85 9.97 19.90
C SER A 445 -4.64 11.18 19.37
N LEU A 446 -4.91 11.31 18.06
CA LEU A 446 -5.69 12.44 17.53
C LEU A 446 -7.20 12.19 17.50
N TRP A 447 -7.65 11.07 18.05
CA TRP A 447 -9.05 10.68 17.96
C TRP A 447 -9.63 9.93 19.18
N GLU A 448 -8.80 9.30 20.00
CA GLU A 448 -9.21 8.50 21.16
C GLU A 448 -8.88 9.18 22.49
N VAL A 449 -9.76 9.05 23.48
CA VAL A 449 -9.40 9.21 24.89
C VAL A 449 -8.89 7.84 25.35
N GLU A 450 -7.69 7.81 25.94
CA GLU A 450 -6.94 6.59 26.24
C GLU A 450 -7.79 5.51 26.94
N ASN A 451 -7.79 4.30 26.37
CA ASN A 451 -8.00 3.07 27.12
C ASN A 451 -6.88 2.10 26.72
N VAL A 452 -5.94 1.88 27.64
CA VAL A 452 -4.84 0.93 27.50
C VAL A 452 -5.31 -0.42 28.02
N ILE A 453 -5.16 -1.48 27.22
CA ILE A 453 -5.27 -2.87 27.70
C ILE A 453 -4.04 -3.64 27.20
N PRO A 454 -3.25 -4.27 28.09
CA PRO A 454 -2.15 -5.17 27.71
C PRO A 454 -2.65 -6.62 27.60
N LEU A 455 -2.01 -7.44 26.77
CA LEU A 455 -2.20 -8.90 26.75
C LEU A 455 -0.85 -9.61 26.54
N GLU A 456 -0.60 -10.56 27.44
CA GLU A 456 0.57 -11.46 27.58
C GLU A 456 0.34 -12.82 26.85
N HIS A 457 1.47 -13.49 26.51
CA HIS A 457 1.85 -14.93 26.42
C HIS A 457 0.75 -16.05 26.24
N GLU A 458 0.94 -17.23 25.59
CA GLU A 458 2.11 -18.08 25.24
C GLU A 458 1.74 -19.20 24.21
N VAL A 459 2.67 -20.13 23.94
CA VAL A 459 2.88 -21.02 22.75
C VAL A 459 2.70 -22.54 23.06
N PHE A 460 2.45 -23.37 22.01
CA PHE A 460 3.06 -24.71 21.64
C PHE A 460 2.11 -25.84 21.17
N GLN A 461 2.41 -26.48 20.01
CA GLN A 461 2.99 -27.84 19.88
C GLN A 461 3.12 -28.28 18.38
N ALA A 462 4.26 -28.89 18.01
CA ALA A 462 4.55 -29.43 16.68
C ALA A 462 4.73 -30.96 16.70
N THR A 463 4.30 -31.64 15.62
CA THR A 463 4.54 -33.08 15.35
C THR A 463 5.21 -33.34 13.98
N GLU A 464 5.84 -34.51 13.90
CA GLU A 464 6.89 -34.99 13.00
C GLU A 464 6.47 -35.29 11.53
N THR A 465 7.46 -35.29 10.62
CA THR A 465 7.38 -36.02 9.32
C THR A 465 8.73 -36.65 8.90
N SER A 466 8.61 -37.84 8.31
CA SER A 466 9.55 -38.88 7.84
C SER A 466 10.63 -38.46 6.81
N PRO A 467 11.76 -39.20 6.70
CA PRO A 467 12.86 -38.93 5.75
C PRO A 467 12.69 -39.67 4.40
N ASP A 468 13.14 -39.05 3.30
CA ASP A 468 13.93 -39.70 2.24
C ASP A 468 14.53 -38.71 1.21
N ASP A 469 15.80 -39.02 0.88
CA ASP A 469 16.73 -38.64 -0.20
C ASP A 469 17.40 -37.24 -0.32
N ASP A 470 18.74 -37.28 -0.15
CA ASP A 470 19.82 -36.35 -0.56
C ASP A 470 19.73 -34.86 -0.16
N ASP A 471 19.17 -34.57 1.00
CA ASP A 471 19.25 -33.26 1.65
C ASP A 471 20.43 -33.20 2.66
N TYR A 472 21.32 -32.22 2.52
CA TYR A 472 22.31 -31.92 3.56
C TYR A 472 21.91 -30.67 4.36
N LEU A 473 22.23 -30.68 5.65
CA LEU A 473 21.91 -29.58 6.55
C LEU A 473 23.00 -28.50 6.46
N LYS A 474 22.69 -27.35 5.87
CA LYS A 474 23.60 -26.19 5.84
C LYS A 474 23.50 -25.47 7.19
N MET A 475 24.62 -25.40 7.88
CA MET A 475 24.76 -24.60 9.10
C MET A 475 25.09 -23.15 8.73
N TRP A 476 24.29 -22.21 9.25
CA TRP A 476 24.44 -20.78 8.97
C TRP A 476 25.22 -20.07 10.08
N ALA A 477 24.96 -20.45 11.33
CA ALA A 477 25.61 -19.88 12.50
C ALA A 477 25.53 -20.83 13.69
N VAL A 478 26.47 -20.68 14.63
CA VAL A 478 26.37 -21.25 15.98
C VAL A 478 26.55 -20.08 16.94
N LEU A 479 25.57 -19.85 17.80
CA LEU A 479 25.60 -18.78 18.80
C LEU A 479 25.01 -19.29 20.11
N ASP A 480 25.74 -19.08 21.21
CA ASP A 480 25.31 -19.38 22.59
C ASP A 480 24.73 -20.79 22.77
N GLY A 481 25.36 -21.79 22.15
CA GLY A 481 24.92 -23.19 22.24
C GLY A 481 23.71 -23.53 21.35
N VAL A 482 23.25 -22.62 20.49
CA VAL A 482 22.20 -22.86 19.49
C VAL A 482 22.80 -22.89 18.08
N VAL A 483 22.54 -23.96 17.36
CA VAL A 483 22.92 -24.14 15.95
C VAL A 483 21.76 -23.70 15.07
N PHE A 484 22.01 -22.75 14.18
CA PHE A 484 21.03 -22.29 13.18
C PHE A 484 21.33 -22.94 11.84
N CYS A 485 20.37 -23.66 11.28
CA CYS A 485 20.59 -24.50 10.10
C CYS A 485 19.36 -24.55 9.18
N SER A 486 19.58 -24.98 7.93
CA SER A 486 18.49 -25.28 6.99
C SER A 486 18.86 -26.47 6.10
N PRO A 487 17.92 -27.35 5.73
CA PRO A 487 18.15 -28.33 4.68
C PRO A 487 18.36 -27.60 3.34
N VAL A 488 19.37 -28.00 2.56
CA VAL A 488 19.67 -27.43 1.24
C VAL A 488 19.64 -28.53 0.19
N ARG A 489 18.85 -28.31 -0.87
CA ARG A 489 18.79 -29.20 -2.04
C ARG A 489 19.92 -28.90 -3.01
N PHE A 490 20.54 -29.94 -3.56
CA PHE A 490 21.55 -29.82 -4.61
C PHE A 490 20.93 -29.17 -5.87
N GLY A 491 21.48 -28.04 -6.32
CA GLY A 491 21.20 -27.47 -7.64
C GLY A 491 20.14 -26.36 -7.74
N ASP A 492 19.48 -25.96 -6.65
CA ASP A 492 18.51 -24.85 -6.67
C ASP A 492 18.61 -23.94 -5.43
N PRO A 493 19.48 -22.90 -5.45
CA PRO A 493 19.59 -21.93 -4.36
C PRO A 493 18.36 -21.01 -4.23
N SER A 494 17.38 -21.13 -5.13
CA SER A 494 16.16 -20.33 -5.18
C SER A 494 14.93 -21.02 -4.60
N SER A 495 15.03 -22.26 -4.12
CA SER A 495 13.91 -22.92 -3.42
C SER A 495 13.83 -22.44 -1.96
N PRO A 496 12.65 -22.08 -1.44
CA PRO A 496 12.49 -21.76 -0.03
C PRO A 496 12.74 -23.01 0.84
N THR A 497 13.42 -22.83 1.99
CA THR A 497 13.73 -23.92 2.92
C THR A 497 13.40 -23.50 4.36
N TRP A 498 13.20 -24.48 5.24
CA TRP A 498 12.95 -24.22 6.66
C TRP A 498 14.25 -23.80 7.35
N PHE A 499 14.19 -22.68 8.06
CA PHE A 499 15.22 -22.25 8.99
C PHE A 499 14.91 -22.81 10.38
N LEU A 500 15.88 -23.48 10.96
CA LEU A 500 15.75 -24.25 12.20
C LEU A 500 16.75 -23.72 13.23
N SER A 501 16.35 -23.71 14.50
CA SER A 501 17.27 -23.60 15.62
C SER A 501 17.34 -24.92 16.37
N PHE A 502 18.55 -25.40 16.62
CA PHE A 502 18.82 -26.58 17.41
C PHE A 502 19.62 -26.19 18.65
N CYS A 503 18.99 -26.27 19.83
CA CYS A 503 19.67 -26.02 21.08
C CYS A 503 20.52 -27.24 21.47
N LEU A 504 21.84 -27.08 21.57
CA LEU A 504 22.77 -28.15 21.89
C LEU A 504 22.60 -28.70 23.32
N GLU A 505 22.12 -27.86 24.24
CA GLU A 505 21.93 -28.23 25.65
C GLU A 505 20.64 -29.02 25.86
N THR A 506 19.50 -28.48 25.38
CA THR A 506 18.19 -29.14 25.54
C THR A 506 17.91 -30.20 24.48
N ARG A 507 18.69 -30.22 23.40
CA ARG A 507 18.46 -31.03 22.18
C ARG A 507 17.11 -30.76 21.50
N ASN A 508 16.51 -29.60 21.78
CA ASN A 508 15.27 -29.19 21.13
C ASN A 508 15.56 -28.58 19.76
N LEU A 509 14.74 -28.99 18.78
CA LEU A 509 14.72 -28.45 17.43
C LEU A 509 13.44 -27.63 17.25
N GLU A 510 13.60 -26.36 16.93
CA GLU A 510 12.48 -25.44 16.67
C GLU A 510 12.48 -24.98 15.22
N LYS A 511 11.29 -24.93 14.61
CA LYS A 511 11.08 -24.33 13.30
C LYS A 511 10.92 -22.83 13.49
N LEU A 512 11.79 -22.04 12.86
CA LEU A 512 11.76 -20.58 12.98
C LEU A 512 10.89 -19.96 11.89
N PHE A 513 11.26 -20.16 10.63
CA PHE A 513 10.51 -19.65 9.47
C PHE A 513 10.93 -20.36 8.19
N TYR A 514 10.06 -20.33 7.17
CA TYR A 514 10.32 -20.87 5.83
C TYR A 514 10.64 -19.70 4.89
N ARG A 515 11.79 -19.71 4.19
CA ARG A 515 12.19 -18.61 3.28
C ARG A 515 13.26 -19.00 2.26
N THR A 516 13.39 -18.22 1.18
CA THR A 516 14.60 -18.18 0.33
C THR A 516 15.69 -17.29 0.94
N PHE A 517 16.95 -17.70 0.79
CA PHE A 517 18.11 -16.98 1.34
C PHE A 517 19.18 -16.76 0.28
N ASP A 518 19.51 -15.51 0.00
CA ASP A 518 20.43 -15.19 -1.10
C ASP A 518 21.91 -15.39 -0.73
N ASN A 519 22.34 -15.26 0.53
CA ASN A 519 23.78 -15.34 0.88
C ASN A 519 24.10 -15.76 2.33
N CYS A 520 23.61 -15.03 3.35
CA CYS A 520 24.00 -15.22 4.76
C CYS A 520 22.83 -14.94 5.72
N VAL A 521 22.81 -15.62 6.87
CA VAL A 521 21.87 -15.34 7.98
C VAL A 521 22.67 -14.97 9.22
N TYR A 522 22.33 -13.83 9.83
CA TYR A 522 22.93 -13.34 11.07
C TYR A 522 21.86 -13.30 12.16
N PRO A 523 21.73 -14.37 12.98
CA PRO A 523 20.77 -14.38 14.06
C PRO A 523 21.12 -13.28 15.07
N TYR A 524 20.14 -12.51 15.48
CA TYR A 524 20.27 -11.49 16.52
C TYR A 524 19.65 -12.03 17.81
N ILE A 525 20.49 -12.21 18.84
CA ILE A 525 20.04 -12.50 20.19
C ILE A 525 19.97 -11.18 20.94
N MET A 526 18.83 -10.91 21.58
CA MET A 526 18.65 -9.70 22.37
C MET A 526 19.70 -9.68 23.49
N ALA A 527 20.56 -8.67 23.49
CA ALA A 527 21.43 -8.43 24.63
C ALA A 527 20.56 -8.07 25.85
N TRP A 528 20.86 -8.66 27.00
CA TRP A 528 20.20 -8.26 28.25
C TRP A 528 20.32 -6.74 28.43
N PRO A 529 19.22 -6.04 28.77
CA PRO A 529 19.26 -4.62 29.08
C PRO A 529 20.38 -4.35 30.09
N PRO A 530 21.24 -3.32 29.90
CA PRO A 530 22.33 -3.03 30.85
C PRO A 530 21.84 -2.88 32.29
N SER A 531 20.60 -2.41 32.48
CA SER A 531 19.92 -2.31 33.77
C SER A 531 19.68 -3.64 34.49
N LEU A 532 19.71 -4.78 33.77
CA LEU A 532 19.56 -6.13 34.32
C LEU A 532 20.91 -6.86 34.46
N VAL A 533 21.98 -6.34 33.84
CA VAL A 533 23.32 -6.95 33.86
C VAL A 533 24.25 -6.28 34.87
N CYS A 534 23.98 -5.02 35.23
CA CYS A 534 24.69 -4.33 36.30
C CYS A 534 24.27 -4.86 37.67
N ASN A 535 24.90 -5.95 38.12
CA ASN A 535 25.06 -6.16 39.55
C ASN A 535 25.90 -5.00 40.09
N CYS A 536 25.28 -4.14 40.90
CA CYS A 536 26.00 -3.26 41.80
C CYS A 536 26.84 -4.13 42.75
N VAL A 537 28.08 -4.42 42.37
CA VAL A 537 29.14 -4.79 43.32
C VAL A 537 29.97 -3.55 43.52
N SER A 538 29.47 -2.67 44.38
CA SER A 538 30.33 -1.76 45.13
C SER A 538 30.96 -2.57 46.25
N SER A 539 32.23 -2.94 46.09
CA SER A 539 33.15 -3.25 47.19
C SER A 539 34.45 -2.51 46.94
#